data_AF-A0A4Q3FHU0-F1
#
_entry.id   AF-A0A4Q3FHU0-F1
#
_cell.length_a   1.000
_cell.length_b   1.000
_cell.length_c   1.000
_cell.angle_alpha   90.00
_cell.angle_beta   90.00
_cell.angle_gamma   90.00
#
_symmetry.space_group_name_H-M   'P 1'
#
loop_
_entity.id
_entity.type
_entity.pdbx_description
1 polymer ?
#
loop_
_entity_poly.entity_id
_entity_poly.type
_entity_poly.pdbx_seq_one_letter_code
_entity_poly.pdbx_strand_id
1 'polypeptide(L)' 'MPRPRLLFVATEDWFFASHFLPMARAAQELGFDVAVIARERNHRRVIEAAGARLIGL' A
#
# COMPACT_ATOMS: atom_id res chain seq x y z
N MET A 1 3.43 21.91 1.00
CA MET A 1 2.39 21.51 1.98
C MET A 1 2.61 20.05 2.35
N PRO A 2 2.33 19.61 3.59
CA PRO A 2 2.49 18.21 3.97
C PRO A 2 1.58 17.31 3.11
N ARG A 3 2.09 16.16 2.65
CA ARG A 3 1.29 15.19 1.90
C ARG A 3 0.25 14.55 2.83
N PRO A 4 -1.04 14.50 2.47
CA PRO A 4 -2.03 13.77 3.24
C PRO A 4 -1.67 12.28 3.27
N ARG A 5 -1.85 11.63 4.42
CA ARG A 5 -1.52 10.20 4.58
C ARG A 5 -2.76 9.35 4.33
N LEU A 6 -2.60 8.29 3.55
CA LEU A 6 -3.62 7.27 3.32
C LEU A 6 -3.12 5.92 3.81
N LEU A 7 -3.91 5.28 4.67
CA LEU A 7 -3.60 3.98 5.25
C LEU A 7 -4.60 2.94 4.77
N PHE A 8 -4.11 1.91 4.09
CA PHE A 8 -4.87 0.69 3.84
C PHE A 8 -4.61 -0.31 4.95
N VAL A 9 -5.69 -0.88 5.50
CA VAL A 9 -5.61 -1.97 6.46
C VAL A 9 -6.21 -3.20 5.80
N ALA A 10 -5.39 -4.23 5.64
CA ALA A 10 -5.78 -5.51 5.08
C ALA A 10 -5.31 -6.64 6.00
N THR A 11 -5.95 -7.80 5.92
CA THR A 11 -5.55 -8.95 6.74
C THR A 11 -4.19 -9.51 6.27
N GLU A 12 -4.00 -9.68 4.97
CA GLU A 12 -2.80 -10.27 4.37
C GLU A 12 -2.28 -9.44 3.18
N ASP A 13 -0.96 -9.39 2.99
CA ASP A 13 -0.31 -8.62 1.92
C ASP A 13 -0.68 -9.10 0.50
N TRP A 14 -0.86 -10.41 0.32
CA TRP A 14 -1.23 -11.03 -0.95
C TRP A 14 -2.64 -10.63 -1.38
N PHE A 15 -3.56 -10.48 -0.42
CA PHE A 15 -4.94 -10.04 -0.69
C PHE A 15 -4.93 -8.59 -1.16
N PHE A 16 -4.14 -7.74 -0.49
CA PHE A 16 -3.94 -6.37 -0.94
C PHE A 16 -3.34 -6.31 -2.35
N ALA A 17 -2.26 -7.04 -2.59
CA ALA A 17 -1.54 -7.04 -3.86
C ALA A 17 -2.41 -7.51 -5.04
N SER A 18 -3.35 -8.42 -4.81
CA SER A 18 -4.23 -8.96 -5.85
C SER A 18 -5.39 -8.03 -6.23
N HIS A 19 -5.84 -7.15 -5.34
CA HIS A 19 -7.08 -6.39 -5.53
C HIS A 19 -6.89 -4.86 -5.53
N PHE A 20 -5.87 -4.34 -4.83
CA PHE A 20 -5.80 -2.92 -4.48
C PHE A 20 -4.53 -2.18 -4.95
N LEU A 21 -3.60 -2.84 -5.65
CA LEU A 21 -2.45 -2.14 -6.25
C LEU A 21 -2.86 -0.95 -7.15
N PRO A 22 -3.91 -1.02 -7.99
CA PRO A 22 -4.34 0.14 -8.76
C PRO A 22 -4.75 1.33 -7.87
N MET A 23 -5.34 1.05 -6.70
CA MET A 23 -5.77 2.07 -5.76
C MET A 23 -4.58 2.74 -5.05
N ALA A 24 -3.57 1.95 -4.68
CA ALA A 24 -2.31 2.47 -4.13
C ALA A 24 -1.60 3.41 -5.11
N ARG A 25 -1.55 3.04 -6.39
CA ARG A 25 -0.96 3.87 -7.46
C ARG A 25 -1.71 5.17 -7.64
N ALA A 26 -3.04 5.10 -7.77
CA ALA A 26 -3.88 6.29 -7.93
C ALA A 26 -3.73 7.25 -6.75
N ALA A 27 -3.67 6.74 -5.52
CA ALA A 27 -3.43 7.58 -4.34
C ALA A 27 -2.06 8.26 -4.36
N GLN A 28 -1.01 7.56 -4.80
CA GLN A 28 0.31 8.15 -5.00
C GLN A 28 0.30 9.29 -6.03
N GLU A 29 -0.36 9.07 -7.18
CA GLU A 29 -0.53 10.06 -8.25
C GLU A 29 -1.30 11.31 -7.78
N LEU A 30 -2.26 11.14 -6.87
CA LEU A 30 -3.01 12.23 -6.22
C LEU A 30 -2.22 12.96 -5.13
N GLY A 31 -0.97 12.59 -4.88
CA GLY A 31 -0.10 13.27 -3.93
C GLY A 31 -0.18 12.77 -2.49
N PHE A 32 -0.79 11.61 -2.23
CA PHE A 32 -0.81 11.02 -0.90
C PHE A 32 0.53 10.40 -0.52
N ASP A 33 0.78 10.27 0.78
CA ASP A 33 1.75 9.34 1.36
C ASP A 33 1.00 8.06 1.75
N VAL A 34 1.26 6.96 1.04
CA VAL A 34 0.45 5.74 1.09
C VAL A 34 1.17 4.66 1.89
N ALA A 35 0.47 4.07 2.86
CA ALA A 35 0.94 2.90 3.60
C ALA A 35 -0.10 1.78 3.59
N VAL A 36 0.38 0.53 3.66
CA VAL A 36 -0.44 -0.67 3.81
C VAL A 36 -0.01 -1.35 5.09
N ILE A 37 -0.95 -1.64 5.99
CA ILE A 37 -0.75 -2.54 7.13
C ILE A 37 -1.40 -3.87 6.79
N ALA A 38 -0.61 -4.92 6.82
CA ALA A 38 -1.08 -6.29 6.64
C ALA A 38 -0.09 -7.28 7.24
N ARG A 39 -0.54 -8.52 7.47
CA ARG A 39 0.40 -9.62 7.70
C ARG A 39 1.28 -9.79 6.46
N GLU A 40 2.59 -9.69 6.67
CA GLU A 40 3.56 -9.80 5.59
C GLU A 40 3.85 -11.26 5.26
N ARG A 41 3.79 -11.59 3.97
CA ARG A 41 4.23 -12.87 3.41
C ARG A 41 5.37 -12.57 2.44
N ASN A 42 5.06 -12.44 1.16
CA ASN A 42 6.05 -12.30 0.08
C ASN A 42 5.74 -11.14 -0.88
N HIS A 43 4.78 -10.26 -0.56
CA HIS A 43 4.28 -9.24 -1.50
C HIS A 43 4.81 -7.82 -1.22
N ARG A 44 5.74 -7.64 -0.28
CA ARG A 44 6.38 -6.34 -0.01
C ARG A 44 6.84 -5.63 -1.29
N ARG A 45 7.64 -6.31 -2.10
CA ARG A 45 8.24 -5.71 -3.30
C ARG A 45 7.19 -5.21 -4.29
N VAL A 46 6.08 -5.92 -4.48
CA VAL A 46 5.04 -5.50 -5.42
C VAL A 46 4.20 -4.35 -4.87
N ILE A 47 3.97 -4.31 -3.55
CA ILE A 47 3.28 -3.20 -2.87
C ILE A 47 4.14 -1.93 -2.92
N GLU A 48 5.44 -2.06 -2.64
CA GLU A 48 6.39 -0.93 -2.72
C GLU A 48 6.58 -0.44 -4.15
N ALA A 49 6.58 -1.34 -5.14
CA ALA A 49 6.59 -0.95 -6.55
C ALA A 49 5.31 -0.21 -7.00
N ALA A 50 4.20 -0.33 -6.26
CA ALA A 50 3.00 0.48 -6.47
C ALA A 50 3.06 1.85 -5.75
N GLY A 51 4.18 2.17 -5.10
CA GLY A 51 4.43 3.43 -4.43
C GLY A 51 3.82 3.52 -3.01
N ALA A 52 3.41 2.39 -2.45
CA ALA A 52 2.94 2.29 -1.07
C ALA A 52 3.97 1.61 -0.17
N ARG A 53 4.13 2.08 1.06
CA ARG A 53 4.99 1.44 2.07
C ARG A 53 4.26 0.29 2.77
N LEU A 54 4.82 -0.91 2.79
CA LEU A 54 4.28 -2.01 3.61
C LEU A 54 4.78 -1.93 5.06
N ILE A 55 3.84 -1.91 5.99
CA ILE A 55 4.03 -2.10 7.43
C ILE A 55 3.56 -3.53 7.75
N GLY A 56 4.52 -4.44 7.94
CA GLY A 56 4.23 -5.84 8.25
C GLY A 56 3.76 -6.04 9.70
N LEU A 57 2.79 -6.95 9.89
CA LEU A 57 2.34 -7.50 11.17
C LEU A 57 2.82 -8.94 11.37
#